data_AF-A0A7K0PDZ2-F1
#
_entry.id   AF-A0A7K0PDZ2-F1
#
_cell.length_a   1.000
_cell.length_b   1.000
_cell.length_c   1.000
_cell.angle_alpha   90.00
_cell.angle_beta   90.00
_cell.angle_gamma   90.00
#
_symmetry.space_group_name_H-M   'P 1'
#
loop_
_entity.id
_entity.type
_entity.pdbx_description
1 polymer ?
#
loop_
_entity_poly.entity_id
_entity_poly.type
_entity_poly.pdbx_seq_one_letter_code
_entity_poly.pdbx_strand_id
1 'polypeptide(L)'
;MPSLKSYLARKAAKKAATATLKHAAHGTATKAKRRPIRSATLLATGALIGSAASFSVSRRATRRRLQAEKVAADAAAVAADQERAAARHERRRAELDDRTLTDRVKSEIFRPADSPKGDVVVDSENGVVHLRGSVASSELRDRLVGDAAAVDGVLRVDDLLHVRG
;
A
#
# COMPACT_ATOMS: atom_id res chain seq x y z
N MET A 1 32.45 6.76 17.22
CA MET A 1 33.85 6.35 17.51
C MET A 1 33.90 4.83 17.74
N PRO A 2 34.33 4.01 16.77
CA PRO A 2 34.39 2.56 16.96
C PRO A 2 35.41 2.21 18.06
N SER A 3 35.01 1.38 19.02
CA SER A 3 35.79 1.11 20.23
C SER A 3 37.10 0.39 19.92
N LEU A 4 38.17 0.72 20.66
CA LEU A 4 39.52 0.16 20.50
C LEU A 4 39.53 -1.38 20.47
N LYS A 5 38.62 -2.00 21.24
CA LYS A 5 38.43 -3.46 21.32
C LYS A 5 37.95 -4.05 19.99
N SER A 6 37.08 -3.35 19.27
CA SER A 6 36.55 -3.81 17.97
C SER A 6 37.57 -3.72 16.83
N TYR A 7 38.48 -2.74 16.88
CA TYR A 7 39.56 -2.59 15.90
C TYR A 7 40.60 -3.70 16.05
N LEU A 8 41.00 -4.00 17.29
CA LEU A 8 41.94 -5.09 17.59
C LEU A 8 41.38 -6.46 17.20
N ALA A 9 40.09 -6.71 17.44
CA ALA A 9 39.41 -7.94 17.03
C ALA A 9 39.43 -8.12 15.49
N ARG A 10 39.14 -7.05 14.73
CA ARG A 10 39.21 -7.10 13.25
C ARG A 10 40.64 -7.29 12.75
N LYS A 11 41.63 -6.66 13.37
CA LYS A 11 43.05 -6.80 13.00
C LYS A 11 43.57 -8.20 13.26
N ALA A 12 43.19 -8.81 14.38
CA ALA A 12 43.51 -10.20 14.70
C ALA A 12 42.86 -11.19 13.71
N ALA A 13 41.58 -10.99 13.40
CA ALA A 13 40.87 -11.83 12.42
C ALA A 13 41.46 -11.73 11.01
N LYS A 14 41.83 -10.52 10.55
CA LYS A 14 42.46 -10.33 9.24
C LYS A 14 43.84 -10.98 9.18
N LYS A 15 44.65 -10.87 10.25
CA LYS A 15 45.98 -11.49 10.35
C LYS A 15 45.88 -13.02 10.34
N ALA A 16 44.92 -13.59 11.08
CA ALA A 16 44.67 -15.02 11.10
C ALA A 16 44.22 -15.55 9.72
N ALA A 17 43.31 -14.86 9.05
CA ALA A 17 42.84 -15.23 7.70
C ALA A 17 43.96 -15.15 6.64
N THR A 18 44.83 -14.13 6.71
CA THR A 18 45.96 -14.02 5.78
C THR A 18 47.06 -15.03 6.06
N ALA A 19 47.26 -15.43 7.32
CA ALA A 19 48.25 -16.45 7.68
C ALA A 19 47.82 -17.84 7.21
N THR A 20 46.55 -18.20 7.38
CA THR A 20 46.01 -19.47 6.86
C THR A 20 46.01 -19.53 5.33
N LEU A 21 45.74 -18.41 4.64
CA LEU A 21 45.85 -18.33 3.19
C LEU A 21 47.29 -18.46 2.68
N LYS A 22 48.28 -17.86 3.36
CA LYS A 22 49.71 -17.97 2.96
C LYS A 22 50.27 -19.39 3.16
N HIS A 23 49.84 -20.12 4.20
CA HIS A 23 50.26 -21.51 4.41
C HIS A 23 49.50 -22.51 3.52
N ALA A 24 48.26 -22.21 3.12
CA ALA A 24 47.51 -23.04 2.18
C ALA A 24 48.01 -22.93 0.72
N ALA A 25 48.51 -21.76 0.32
CA ALA A 25 49.01 -21.52 -1.03
C ALA A 25 50.38 -22.16 -1.32
N HIS A 26 51.24 -22.34 -0.30
CA HIS A 26 52.59 -22.87 -0.49
C HIS A 26 52.69 -24.41 -0.39
N GLY A 27 51.61 -25.09 0.05
CA GLY A 27 51.60 -26.53 0.34
C GLY A 27 50.88 -27.42 -0.68
N THR A 28 50.16 -26.85 -1.65
CA THR A 28 49.36 -27.63 -2.62
C THR A 28 50.03 -27.77 -3.98
N ALA A 29 51.02 -26.93 -4.32
CA ALA A 29 51.71 -26.97 -5.62
C ALA A 29 52.84 -28.01 -5.72
N THR A 30 53.35 -28.53 -4.58
CA THR A 30 54.50 -29.47 -4.58
C THR A 30 54.13 -30.94 -4.45
N LYS A 31 52.85 -31.29 -4.24
CA LYS A 31 52.41 -32.68 -4.00
C LYS A 31 51.63 -33.33 -5.15
N ALA A 32 51.55 -32.68 -6.31
CA ALA A 32 50.92 -33.24 -7.52
C ALA A 32 51.87 -34.08 -8.40
N LYS A 33 53.17 -34.14 -8.07
CA LYS A 33 54.18 -34.82 -8.90
C LYS A 33 54.98 -35.85 -8.11
N ARG A 34 54.32 -36.91 -7.60
CA ARG A 34 54.92 -38.23 -7.29
C ARG A 34 53.84 -39.24 -6.84
N ARG A 35 53.53 -40.19 -7.74
CA ARG A 35 52.90 -41.52 -7.56
C ARG A 35 51.45 -41.57 -7.00
N PRO A 36 50.43 -41.96 -7.80
CA PRO A 36 49.03 -41.69 -7.49
C PRO A 36 48.21 -42.91 -7.04
N ILE A 37 48.52 -43.61 -5.93
CA ILE A 37 47.65 -44.75 -5.53
C ILE A 37 47.29 -44.82 -4.04
N ARG A 38 47.91 -44.08 -3.12
CA ARG A 38 47.64 -44.29 -1.66
C ARG A 38 47.30 -43.05 -0.83
N SER A 39 47.04 -41.91 -1.48
CA SER A 39 46.76 -40.63 -0.80
C SER A 39 45.38 -40.04 -1.15
N ALA A 40 44.48 -40.84 -1.71
CA ALA A 40 43.10 -40.42 -1.99
C ALA A 40 42.16 -40.60 -0.78
N THR A 41 42.50 -41.45 0.18
CA THR A 41 41.63 -41.78 1.32
C THR A 41 41.73 -40.80 2.49
N LEU A 42 42.84 -40.06 2.61
CA LEU A 42 43.06 -39.11 3.72
C LEU A 42 42.54 -37.69 3.42
N LEU A 43 42.20 -37.39 2.17
CA LEU A 43 41.63 -36.10 1.76
C LEU A 43 40.08 -36.12 1.74
N ALA A 44 39.47 -37.30 1.73
CA ALA A 44 38.01 -37.46 1.77
C ALA A 44 37.42 -37.26 3.19
N THR A 45 38.20 -37.49 4.25
CA THR A 45 37.70 -37.38 5.64
C THR A 45 37.67 -35.93 6.15
N GLY A 46 38.54 -35.05 5.65
CA GLY A 46 38.56 -33.63 6.07
C GLY A 46 37.46 -32.75 5.48
N ALA A 47 36.94 -33.08 4.29
CA ALA A 47 35.95 -32.28 3.58
C ALA A 47 34.50 -32.49 4.06
N LEU A 48 34.21 -33.58 4.76
CA LEU A 48 32.86 -33.91 5.24
C LEU A 48 32.46 -33.17 6.52
N ILE A 49 33.42 -32.71 7.32
CA ILE A 49 33.14 -32.00 8.58
C ILE A 49 32.89 -30.49 8.36
N GLY A 50 33.50 -29.88 7.33
CA GLY A 50 33.32 -28.44 7.01
C GLY A 50 31.99 -28.07 6.35
N SER A 51 31.34 -29.01 5.65
CA SER A 51 30.07 -28.77 4.94
C SER A 51 28.84 -28.81 5.85
N ALA A 52 28.86 -29.59 6.93
CA ALA A 52 27.74 -29.69 7.88
C ALA A 52 27.51 -28.39 8.68
N ALA A 53 28.59 -27.70 9.07
CA ALA A 53 28.50 -26.39 9.74
C ALA A 53 27.99 -25.28 8.80
N SER A 54 28.31 -25.37 7.50
CA SER A 54 27.89 -24.40 6.49
C SER A 54 26.39 -24.54 6.15
N PHE A 55 25.83 -25.75 6.21
CA PHE A 55 24.42 -26.00 5.90
C PHE A 55 23.45 -25.44 6.96
N SER A 56 23.84 -25.45 8.24
CA SER A 56 22.98 -24.97 9.35
C SER A 56 22.96 -23.45 9.49
N VAL A 57 24.10 -22.76 9.25
CA VAL A 57 24.16 -21.29 9.17
C VAL A 57 23.40 -20.77 7.94
N SER A 58 23.52 -21.46 6.79
CA SER A 58 22.79 -21.12 5.57
C SER A 58 21.27 -21.27 5.74
N ARG A 59 20.80 -22.30 6.46
CA ARG A 59 19.36 -22.48 6.76
C ARG A 59 18.79 -21.44 7.73
N ARG A 60 19.59 -20.87 8.63
CA ARG A 60 19.14 -19.77 9.52
C ARG A 60 19.07 -18.43 8.80
N ALA A 61 19.98 -18.16 7.87
CA ALA A 61 19.98 -16.93 7.08
C ALA A 61 18.78 -16.85 6.11
N THR A 62 18.42 -17.97 5.46
CA THR A 62 17.26 -18.02 4.56
C THR A 62 15.93 -17.89 5.31
N ARG A 63 15.76 -18.57 6.45
CA ARG A 63 14.53 -18.43 7.27
C ARG A 63 14.30 -17.01 7.78
N ARG A 64 15.36 -16.28 8.16
CA ARG A 64 15.26 -14.88 8.59
C ARG A 64 14.90 -13.93 7.43
N ARG A 65 15.42 -14.17 6.22
CA ARG A 65 15.01 -13.41 5.02
C ARG A 65 13.54 -13.63 4.68
N LEU A 66 13.10 -14.88 4.68
CA LEU A 66 11.69 -15.21 4.43
C LEU A 66 10.75 -14.65 5.50
N GLN A 67 11.17 -14.64 6.77
CA GLN A 67 10.41 -13.99 7.85
C GLN A 67 10.38 -12.46 7.69
N ALA A 68 11.50 -11.83 7.30
CA ALA A 68 11.55 -10.40 7.05
C ALA A 68 10.69 -9.99 5.84
N GLU A 69 10.70 -10.77 4.76
CA GLU A 69 9.84 -10.57 3.58
C GLU A 69 8.36 -10.69 3.93
N LYS A 70 7.97 -11.69 4.75
CA LYS A 70 6.59 -11.83 5.23
C LYS A 70 6.15 -10.65 6.09
N VAL A 71 6.97 -10.24 7.06
CA VAL A 71 6.66 -9.08 7.91
C VAL A 71 6.56 -7.79 7.09
N ALA A 72 7.40 -7.61 6.06
CA ALA A 72 7.29 -6.48 5.14
C ALA A 72 6.01 -6.53 4.30
N ALA A 73 5.61 -7.70 3.82
CA ALA A 73 4.37 -7.89 3.09
C ALA A 73 3.12 -7.65 3.96
N ASP A 74 3.11 -8.16 5.19
CA ASP A 74 2.03 -7.94 6.15
C ASP A 74 1.94 -6.46 6.55
N ALA A 75 3.07 -5.78 6.75
CA ALA A 75 3.10 -4.34 7.02
C ALA A 75 2.57 -3.52 5.84
N ALA A 76 2.91 -3.89 4.61
CA ALA A 76 2.38 -3.25 3.40
C ALA A 76 0.87 -3.47 3.26
N ALA A 77 0.37 -4.67 3.58
CA ALA A 77 -1.06 -4.97 3.57
C ALA A 77 -1.83 -4.14 4.61
N VAL A 78 -1.30 -4.01 5.83
CA VAL A 78 -1.90 -3.18 6.88
C VAL A 78 -1.94 -1.70 6.46
N ALA A 79 -0.86 -1.18 5.88
CA ALA A 79 -0.82 0.20 5.39
C ALA A 79 -1.87 0.44 4.29
N ALA A 80 -2.00 -0.47 3.33
CA ALA A 80 -3.01 -0.39 2.27
C ALA A 80 -4.44 -0.44 2.83
N ASP A 81 -4.69 -1.26 3.85
CA ASP A 81 -6.01 -1.33 4.50
C ASP A 81 -6.33 -0.08 5.32
N GLN A 82 -5.32 0.55 5.94
CA GLN A 82 -5.47 1.84 6.61
C GLN A 82 -5.85 2.96 5.64
N GLU A 83 -5.18 3.04 4.49
CA GLU A 83 -5.52 4.03 3.44
C GLU A 83 -6.94 3.82 2.90
N ARG A 84 -7.32 2.56 2.63
CA ARG A 84 -8.70 2.23 2.23
C ARG A 84 -9.72 2.57 3.30
N ALA A 85 -9.39 2.37 4.58
CA ALA A 85 -10.28 2.73 5.69
C ALA A 85 -10.48 4.24 5.77
N ALA A 86 -9.42 5.03 5.62
CA ALA A 86 -9.50 6.49 5.58
C ALA A 86 -10.35 6.98 4.39
N ALA A 87 -10.11 6.45 3.19
CA ALA A 87 -10.89 6.80 2.00
C ALA A 87 -12.39 6.45 2.16
N ARG A 88 -12.71 5.28 2.76
CA ARG A 88 -14.10 4.91 3.06
C ARG A 88 -14.76 5.85 4.06
N HIS A 89 -14.03 6.30 5.07
CA HIS A 89 -14.54 7.24 6.06
C HIS A 89 -14.83 8.60 5.43
N GLU A 90 -13.95 9.10 4.57
CA GLU A 90 -14.14 10.35 3.86
C GLU A 90 -15.35 10.30 2.92
N ARG A 91 -15.48 9.24 2.10
CA ARG A 91 -16.65 9.05 1.23
C ARG A 91 -17.96 9.01 2.02
N ARG A 92 -17.96 8.35 3.18
CA ARG A 92 -19.15 8.32 4.06
C ARG A 92 -19.50 9.71 4.58
N ARG A 93 -18.51 10.53 4.93
CA ARG A 93 -18.75 11.91 5.37
C ARG A 93 -19.33 12.76 4.24
N ALA A 94 -18.75 12.68 3.05
CA ALA A 94 -19.28 13.36 1.86
C ALA A 94 -20.74 12.95 1.58
N GLU A 95 -21.05 11.65 1.61
CA GLU A 95 -22.42 11.16 1.41
C GLU A 95 -23.40 11.69 2.47
N LEU A 96 -22.98 11.81 3.73
CA LEU A 96 -23.83 12.37 4.80
C LEU A 96 -24.06 13.87 4.62
N ASP A 97 -23.04 14.60 4.18
CA ASP A 97 -23.14 16.03 3.87
C ASP A 97 -24.08 16.26 2.69
N ASP A 98 -23.93 15.45 1.63
CA ASP A 98 -24.81 15.47 0.46
C ASP A 98 -26.27 15.16 0.84
N ARG A 99 -26.53 14.17 1.69
CA ARG A 99 -27.91 13.91 2.15
C ARG A 99 -28.51 15.12 2.86
N THR A 100 -27.72 15.78 3.70
CA THR A 100 -28.15 16.99 4.42
C THR A 100 -28.37 18.16 3.45
N LEU A 101 -27.52 18.28 2.42
CA LEU A 101 -27.71 19.24 1.34
C LEU A 101 -28.99 18.97 0.55
N THR A 102 -29.21 17.72 0.15
CA THR A 102 -30.44 17.29 -0.53
C THR A 102 -31.68 17.65 0.29
N ASP A 103 -31.69 17.39 1.60
CA ASP A 103 -32.83 17.68 2.46
C ASP A 103 -33.10 19.19 2.58
N ARG A 104 -32.05 20.02 2.64
CA ARG A 104 -32.17 21.49 2.60
C ARG A 104 -32.72 21.99 1.27
N VAL A 105 -32.19 21.50 0.15
CA VAL A 105 -32.67 21.84 -1.20
C VAL A 105 -34.13 21.44 -1.38
N LYS A 106 -34.50 20.21 -0.98
CA LYS A 106 -35.89 19.75 -0.99
C LYS A 106 -36.79 20.66 -0.16
N SER A 107 -36.31 21.06 1.02
CA SER A 107 -37.08 21.94 1.89
C SER A 107 -37.37 23.28 1.23
N GLU A 108 -36.42 23.91 0.52
CA GLU A 108 -36.68 25.17 -0.17
C GLU A 108 -37.53 25.01 -1.42
N ILE A 109 -37.20 24.06 -2.28
CA ILE A 109 -37.92 23.83 -3.54
C ILE A 109 -39.39 23.43 -3.30
N PHE A 110 -39.65 22.57 -2.31
CA PHE A 110 -41.00 22.04 -2.05
C PHE A 110 -41.78 22.84 -1.00
N ARG A 111 -41.25 23.96 -0.52
CA ARG A 111 -41.92 24.88 0.41
C ARG A 111 -43.16 25.54 -0.18
N PRO A 112 -43.14 26.05 -1.43
CA PRO A 112 -44.30 26.67 -2.04
C PRO A 112 -45.44 25.68 -2.27
N ALA A 113 -46.69 26.15 -2.15
CA ALA A 113 -47.88 25.30 -2.31
C ALA A 113 -48.09 24.82 -3.75
N ASP A 114 -47.54 25.52 -4.72
CA ASP A 114 -47.57 25.25 -6.16
C ASP A 114 -46.43 24.33 -6.63
N SER A 115 -45.63 23.78 -5.70
CA SER A 115 -44.51 22.91 -6.06
C SER A 115 -44.98 21.55 -6.60
N PRO A 116 -44.35 21.00 -7.65
CA PRO A 116 -44.69 19.70 -8.22
C PRO A 116 -44.20 18.56 -7.32
N LYS A 117 -44.94 18.30 -6.23
CA LYS A 117 -44.63 17.25 -5.27
C LYS A 117 -44.87 15.88 -5.89
N GLY A 118 -43.80 15.13 -6.11
CA GLY A 118 -43.85 13.76 -6.66
C GLY A 118 -43.41 13.64 -8.12
N ASP A 119 -43.43 14.72 -8.90
CA ASP A 119 -42.97 14.71 -10.30
C ASP A 119 -41.49 15.07 -10.46
N VAL A 120 -40.88 15.64 -9.41
CA VAL A 120 -39.48 16.05 -9.38
C VAL A 120 -38.73 15.28 -8.29
N VAL A 121 -37.62 14.66 -8.69
CA VAL A 121 -36.66 13.98 -7.82
C VAL A 121 -35.41 14.84 -7.70
N VAL A 122 -34.99 15.06 -6.47
CA VAL A 122 -33.79 15.85 -6.13
C VAL A 122 -32.78 14.93 -5.46
N ASP A 123 -31.57 14.90 -6.00
CA ASP A 123 -30.41 14.22 -5.45
C ASP A 123 -29.21 15.14 -5.47
N SER A 124 -28.26 14.96 -4.57
CA SER A 124 -26.98 15.66 -4.61
C SER A 124 -25.81 14.71 -4.45
N GLU A 125 -24.71 15.02 -5.13
CA GLU A 125 -23.45 14.27 -5.06
C GLU A 125 -22.28 15.25 -5.09
N ASN A 126 -21.43 15.18 -4.07
CA ASN A 126 -20.28 16.04 -3.85
C ASN A 126 -20.61 17.55 -4.04
N GLY A 127 -21.73 18.00 -3.49
CA GLY A 127 -22.19 19.40 -3.62
C GLY A 127 -22.80 19.77 -4.97
N VAL A 128 -22.96 18.84 -5.91
CA VAL A 128 -23.68 19.04 -7.17
C VAL A 128 -25.11 18.52 -7.02
N VAL A 129 -26.09 19.38 -7.26
CA VAL A 129 -27.51 19.04 -7.18
C VAL A 129 -28.02 18.63 -8.56
N HIS A 130 -28.72 17.51 -8.63
CA HIS A 130 -29.35 16.99 -9.84
C HIS A 130 -30.87 17.07 -9.70
N LEU A 131 -31.51 17.84 -10.58
CA LEU A 131 -32.96 17.98 -10.63
C LEU A 131 -33.51 17.12 -11.77
N ARG A 132 -34.28 16.08 -11.44
CA ARG A 132 -34.79 15.11 -12.41
C ARG A 132 -36.31 15.04 -12.37
N GLY A 133 -36.92 14.75 -13.51
CA GLY A 133 -38.35 14.52 -13.61
C GLY A 133 -39.02 15.52 -14.55
N SER A 134 -40.25 15.89 -14.23
CA SER A 134 -41.09 16.67 -15.13
C SER A 134 -41.77 17.83 -14.44
N VAL A 135 -41.92 18.93 -15.16
CA VAL A 135 -42.54 20.17 -14.68
C VAL A 135 -43.61 20.65 -15.65
N ALA A 136 -44.59 21.40 -15.14
CA ALA A 136 -45.73 21.87 -15.92
C ALA A 136 -45.39 23.00 -16.91
N SER A 137 -44.33 23.79 -16.65
CA SER A 137 -43.93 24.90 -17.52
C SER A 137 -42.43 25.17 -17.45
N SER A 138 -41.92 25.92 -18.43
CA SER A 138 -40.53 26.42 -18.45
C SER A 138 -40.24 27.38 -17.31
N GLU A 139 -41.19 28.21 -16.94
CA GLU A 139 -41.02 29.21 -15.87
C GLU A 139 -40.86 28.51 -14.52
N LEU A 140 -41.62 27.42 -14.31
CA LEU A 140 -41.48 26.58 -13.12
C LEU A 140 -40.11 25.89 -13.08
N ARG A 141 -39.61 25.42 -14.24
CA ARG A 141 -38.26 24.84 -14.36
C ARG A 141 -37.19 25.83 -13.91
N ASP A 142 -37.19 27.02 -14.49
CA ASP A 142 -36.16 28.02 -14.25
C ASP A 142 -36.17 28.50 -12.79
N ARG A 143 -37.37 28.64 -12.21
CA ARG A 143 -37.53 28.95 -10.78
C ARG A 143 -36.93 27.86 -9.90
N LEU A 144 -37.24 26.59 -10.16
CA LEU A 144 -36.70 25.46 -9.37
C LEU A 144 -35.17 25.38 -9.45
N VAL A 145 -34.59 25.63 -10.62
CA VAL A 145 -33.14 25.67 -10.81
C VAL A 145 -32.54 26.84 -10.03
N GLY A 146 -33.17 28.02 -10.08
CA GLY A 146 -32.74 29.20 -9.33
C GLY A 146 -32.80 29.00 -7.82
N ASP A 147 -33.90 28.43 -7.32
CA ASP A 147 -34.10 28.17 -5.90
C ASP A 147 -33.11 27.11 -5.39
N ALA A 148 -32.83 26.05 -6.16
CA ALA A 148 -31.77 25.09 -5.83
C ALA A 148 -30.39 25.77 -5.76
N ALA A 149 -30.06 26.61 -6.74
CA ALA A 149 -28.76 27.28 -6.81
C ALA A 149 -28.55 28.30 -5.67
N ALA A 150 -29.62 28.84 -5.11
CA ALA A 150 -29.57 29.77 -4.00
C ALA A 150 -29.28 29.10 -2.63
N VAL A 151 -29.33 27.77 -2.54
CA VAL A 151 -29.10 27.05 -1.29
C VAL A 151 -27.62 27.01 -0.93
N ASP A 152 -27.31 27.38 0.30
CA ASP A 152 -25.93 27.38 0.82
C ASP A 152 -25.30 25.98 0.78
N GLY A 153 -24.19 25.88 0.03
CA GLY A 153 -23.42 24.65 -0.15
C GLY A 153 -23.60 23.98 -1.52
N VAL A 154 -24.48 24.51 -2.37
CA VAL A 154 -24.60 24.07 -3.76
C VAL A 154 -23.45 24.65 -4.59
N LEU A 155 -22.65 23.77 -5.20
CA LEU A 155 -21.56 24.15 -6.09
C LEU A 155 -22.05 24.31 -7.54
N ARG A 156 -22.97 23.43 -7.95
CA ARG A 156 -23.56 23.42 -9.28
C ARG A 156 -24.92 22.75 -9.25
N VAL A 157 -25.81 23.17 -10.14
CA VAL A 157 -27.08 22.51 -10.40
C VAL A 157 -27.04 21.94 -11.82
N ASP A 158 -27.21 20.63 -11.93
CA ASP A 158 -27.39 19.92 -13.20
C ASP A 158 -28.89 19.69 -13.40
N ASP A 159 -29.44 20.42 -14.36
CA ASP A 159 -30.86 20.42 -14.69
C ASP A 159 -31.20 19.36 -15.74
N LEU A 160 -31.98 18.37 -15.33
CA LEU A 160 -32.47 17.25 -16.14
C LEU A 160 -34.02 17.22 -16.16
N LEU A 161 -34.65 18.37 -15.88
CA LEU A 161 -36.10 18.52 -15.90
C LEU A 161 -36.62 18.65 -17.34
N HIS A 162 -37.77 18.03 -17.58
CA HIS A 162 -38.48 18.14 -18.86
C HIS A 162 -39.83 18.81 -18.65
N VAL A 163 -40.20 19.73 -19.53
CA VAL A 163 -41.52 20.36 -19.50
C VAL A 163 -42.54 19.38 -20.09
N ARG A 164 -43.62 19.09 -19.37
CA ARG A 164 -44.74 18.30 -19.89
C ARG A 164 -45.52 19.19 -20.86
N GLY A 165 -45.44 18.87 -22.14
CA GLY A 165 -46.22 19.53 -23.20
C GLY A 165 -47.68 19.11 -23.20
#